data_AF-A0A2E3CTW8-F1
#
_entry.id   AF-A0A2E3CTW8-F1
#
_cell.length_a   1.000
_cell.length_b   1.000
_cell.length_c   1.000
_cell.angle_alpha   90.00
_cell.angle_beta   90.00
_cell.angle_gamma   90.00
#
_symmetry.space_group_name_H-M   'P 1'
#
loop_
_entity.id
_entity.type
_entity.pdbx_description
1 polymer ?
#
loop_
_entity_poly.entity_id
_entity_poly.type
_entity_poly.pdbx_seq_one_letter_code
_entity_poly.pdbx_strand_id
1 'polypeptide(L)'
;MKTSELTGRALDYAMYKHACKVSGKAPTDAEFDQGYKSGQFHFHQDKALLLDLVETYKINTQYLAQEWLASTTKASAWGETPLIAVCRLVLALSY
;
A
#
# COMPACT_ATOMS: atom_id res chain seq x y z
N MET A 1 4.46 -0.61 -14.94
CA MET A 1 4.50 0.61 -14.10
C MET A 1 5.35 0.29 -12.89
N LYS A 2 6.29 1.16 -12.49
CA LYS A 2 7.13 0.90 -11.31
C LYS A 2 6.29 1.12 -10.05
N THR A 3 6.40 0.24 -9.06
CA THR A 3 5.66 0.34 -7.79
C THR A 3 5.88 1.69 -7.10
N SER A 4 7.05 2.29 -7.29
CA SER A 4 7.45 3.60 -6.77
C SER A 4 6.60 4.78 -7.28
N GLU A 5 5.84 4.62 -8.37
CA GLU A 5 5.06 5.69 -8.99
C GLU A 5 3.55 5.57 -8.72
N LEU A 6 3.11 4.48 -8.07
CA LEU A 6 1.69 4.26 -7.79
C LEU A 6 1.17 5.26 -6.75
N THR A 7 0.09 5.97 -7.06
CA THR A 7 -0.63 6.86 -6.15
C THR A 7 -2.15 6.67 -6.29
N GLY A 8 -2.90 7.22 -5.34
CA GLY A 8 -4.36 7.28 -5.39
C GLY A 8 -5.02 5.93 -5.66
N ARG A 9 -6.04 5.94 -6.53
CA ARG A 9 -6.80 4.74 -6.91
C ARG A 9 -5.94 3.62 -7.51
N ALA A 10 -4.85 3.95 -8.21
CA ALA A 10 -3.98 2.93 -8.78
C ALA A 10 -3.18 2.19 -7.70
N LEU A 11 -2.71 2.91 -6.68
CA LEU A 11 -2.08 2.32 -5.50
C LEU A 11 -3.07 1.46 -4.72
N ASP A 12 -4.28 1.97 -4.51
CA ASP A 12 -5.35 1.26 -3.81
C ASP A 12 -5.74 -0.04 -4.51
N TYR A 13 -5.88 -0.02 -5.83
CA TYR A 13 -6.19 -1.22 -6.62
C TYR A 13 -5.07 -2.27 -6.56
N ALA A 14 -3.81 -1.82 -6.58
CA ALA A 14 -2.67 -2.73 -6.42
C ALA A 14 -2.66 -3.36 -5.01
N MET A 15 -2.95 -2.57 -3.97
CA MET A 15 -3.09 -3.06 -2.59
C MET A 15 -4.27 -4.03 -2.43
N TYR A 16 -5.42 -3.76 -3.07
CA TYR A 16 -6.55 -4.69 -3.10
C TYR A 16 -6.15 -6.04 -3.70
N LYS A 17 -5.51 -6.05 -4.87
CA LYS A 17 -5.03 -7.29 -5.51
C LYS A 17 -4.05 -8.04 -4.61
N HIS A 18 -3.16 -7.32 -3.94
CA HIS A 18 -2.24 -7.90 -2.96
C HIS A 18 -2.99 -8.54 -1.78
N ALA A 19 -3.93 -7.82 -1.18
CA ALA A 19 -4.74 -8.31 -0.07
C ALA A 19 -5.53 -9.57 -0.45
N CYS A 20 -6.14 -9.59 -1.64
CA CYS A 20 -6.81 -10.77 -2.19
C CYS A 20 -5.84 -11.95 -2.34
N LYS A 21 -4.66 -11.74 -2.93
CA LYS A 21 -3.62 -12.77 -3.08
C LYS A 21 -3.21 -13.38 -1.73
N VAL A 22 -2.93 -12.54 -0.73
CA VAL A 22 -2.54 -12.99 0.63
C VAL A 22 -3.70 -13.74 1.31
N SER A 23 -4.94 -13.34 1.03
CA SER A 23 -6.15 -13.95 1.59
C SER A 23 -6.68 -15.17 0.82
N GLY A 24 -5.99 -15.61 -0.24
CA GLY A 24 -6.44 -16.71 -1.09
C GLY A 24 -7.72 -16.42 -1.90
N LYS A 25 -8.05 -15.15 -2.13
CA LYS A 25 -9.21 -14.71 -2.91
C LYS A 25 -8.79 -14.30 -4.33
N ALA A 26 -9.64 -14.57 -5.31
CA ALA A 26 -9.46 -14.05 -6.67
C ALA A 26 -9.98 -12.61 -6.74
N PRO A 27 -9.11 -11.60 -7.02
CA PRO A 27 -9.57 -10.22 -7.15
C PRO A 27 -10.40 -10.04 -8.43
N THR A 28 -11.40 -9.17 -8.37
CA THR A 28 -12.15 -8.75 -9.57
C THR A 28 -12.26 -7.23 -9.65
N ASP A 29 -12.22 -6.69 -10.86
CA ASP A 29 -12.34 -5.25 -11.10
C ASP A 29 -13.70 -4.73 -10.67
N ALA A 30 -14.76 -5.53 -10.86
CA ALA A 30 -16.11 -5.17 -10.47
C ALA A 30 -16.27 -5.02 -8.94
N GLU A 31 -15.70 -5.95 -8.16
CA GLU A 31 -15.71 -5.85 -6.68
C GLU A 31 -14.93 -4.62 -6.21
N PHE A 32 -13.73 -4.40 -6.75
CA PHE A 32 -12.95 -3.23 -6.42
C PHE A 32 -13.71 -1.94 -6.75
N ASP A 33 -14.28 -1.83 -7.96
CA ASP A 33 -14.98 -0.63 -8.40
C ASP A 33 -16.22 -0.32 -7.56
N GLN A 34 -16.99 -1.35 -7.19
CA GLN A 34 -18.15 -1.20 -6.33
C GLN A 34 -17.73 -0.81 -4.91
N GLY A 35 -16.73 -1.47 -4.33
CA GLY A 35 -16.21 -1.16 -3.00
C GLY A 35 -15.59 0.24 -2.94
N TYR A 36 -14.80 0.61 -3.95
CA TYR A 36 -14.16 1.93 -4.02
C TYR A 36 -15.18 3.07 -4.04
N LYS A 37 -16.27 2.90 -4.80
CA LYS A 37 -17.39 3.85 -4.83
C LYS A 37 -18.15 3.93 -3.51
N SER A 38 -18.20 2.85 -2.73
CA SER A 38 -18.84 2.82 -1.41
C SER A 38 -17.90 3.22 -0.26
N GLY A 39 -16.68 3.69 -0.57
CA GLY A 39 -15.71 4.14 0.43
C GLY A 39 -14.80 3.03 0.99
N GLN A 40 -14.86 1.82 0.44
CA GLN A 40 -13.93 0.73 0.77
C GLN A 40 -12.66 0.82 -0.09
N PHE A 41 -11.61 0.11 0.32
CA PHE A 41 -10.36 -0.03 -0.43
C PHE A 41 -9.58 1.28 -0.66
N HIS A 42 -9.85 2.36 0.09
CA HIS A 42 -9.05 3.59 0.09
C HIS A 42 -7.80 3.45 0.99
N PHE A 43 -7.00 2.42 0.73
CA PHE A 43 -5.88 2.02 1.59
C PHE A 43 -4.86 3.13 1.82
N HIS A 44 -4.59 3.98 0.82
CA HIS A 44 -3.64 5.09 0.99
C HIS A 44 -4.17 6.26 1.85
N GLN A 45 -5.46 6.24 2.21
CA GLN A 45 -6.11 7.27 3.05
C GLN A 45 -6.56 6.72 4.40
N ASP A 46 -6.66 5.40 4.55
CA ASP A 46 -7.06 4.74 5.78
C ASP A 46 -5.93 4.76 6.82
N LYS A 47 -5.94 5.77 7.68
CA LYS A 47 -4.91 5.94 8.72
C LYS A 47 -4.85 4.78 9.72
N ALA A 48 -5.94 4.06 9.93
CA ALA A 48 -5.95 2.92 10.85
C ALA A 48 -5.04 1.79 10.34
N LEU A 49 -4.94 1.65 9.02
CA LEU A 49 -4.15 0.61 8.37
C LEU A 49 -2.63 0.77 8.58
N LEU A 50 -2.15 1.98 8.86
CA LEU A 50 -0.71 2.27 8.91
C LEU A 50 0.00 1.39 9.94
N LEU A 51 -0.53 1.30 11.15
CA LEU A 51 0.10 0.54 12.24
C LEU A 51 0.08 -0.96 11.93
N ASP A 52 -1.05 -1.47 11.45
CA ASP A 52 -1.18 -2.89 11.07
C ASP A 52 -0.14 -3.30 10.03
N LEU A 53 0.09 -2.47 9.01
CA LEU A 53 1.09 -2.75 7.98
C LEU A 53 2.52 -2.64 8.52
N VAL A 54 2.80 -1.63 9.36
CA VAL A 54 4.12 -1.44 9.97
C VAL A 54 4.51 -2.66 10.81
N GLU A 55 3.61 -3.16 11.65
CA GLU A 55 3.85 -4.31 12.50
C GLU A 55 3.92 -5.61 11.70
N THR A 56 2.96 -5.84 10.79
CA THR A 56 2.87 -7.08 10.00
C THR A 56 4.11 -7.30 9.14
N TYR A 57 4.61 -6.24 8.50
CA TYR A 57 5.74 -6.32 7.56
C TYR A 57 7.07 -5.87 8.18
N LYS A 58 7.09 -5.51 9.48
CA LYS A 58 8.27 -5.00 10.20
C LYS A 58 8.92 -3.82 9.49
N ILE A 59 8.11 -2.83 9.13
CA ILE A 59 8.54 -1.67 8.33
C ILE A 59 8.98 -0.54 9.25
N ASN A 60 10.14 0.04 8.96
CA ASN A 60 10.55 1.30 9.55
C ASN A 60 10.08 2.46 8.68
N THR A 61 9.42 3.44 9.29
CA THR A 61 9.02 4.69 8.63
C THR A 61 9.84 5.86 9.14
N GLN A 62 10.36 6.66 8.23
CA GLN A 62 11.21 7.82 8.54
C GLN A 62 10.84 8.97 7.62
N TYR A 63 10.87 10.20 8.13
CA TYR A 63 10.70 11.40 7.31
C TYR A 63 12.09 11.95 6.97
N LEU A 64 12.44 11.95 5.69
CA LEU A 64 13.77 12.32 5.18
C LEU A 64 13.61 13.17 3.93
N ALA A 65 14.41 14.24 3.80
CA ALA A 65 14.43 15.08 2.59
C ALA A 65 13.05 15.57 2.11
N GLN A 66 12.17 15.91 3.06
CA GLN A 66 10.78 16.34 2.84
C GLN A 66 9.81 15.26 2.31
N GLU A 67 10.23 14.00 2.28
CA GLU A 67 9.42 12.85 1.87
C GLU A 67 9.42 11.75 2.94
N TRP A 68 8.46 10.83 2.84
CA TRP A 68 8.43 9.66 3.71
C TRP A 68 9.12 8.47 3.06
N LEU A 69 10.04 7.86 3.82
CA LEU A 69 10.69 6.61 3.49
C LEU A 69 10.09 5.50 4.34
N ALA A 70 9.57 4.47 3.68
CA ALA A 70 9.30 3.17 4.29
C ALA A 70 10.43 2.21 3.91
N SER A 71 10.94 1.43 4.87
CA SER A 71 12.03 0.49 4.62
C SER A 71 11.98 -0.77 5.48
N THR A 72 12.51 -1.85 4.94
CA THR A 72 12.94 -3.06 5.66
C THR A 72 14.42 -3.30 5.38
N THR A 73 14.99 -4.40 5.89
CA THR A 73 16.35 -4.83 5.51
C THR A 73 16.47 -5.27 4.05
N LYS A 74 15.35 -5.48 3.33
CA LYS A 74 15.34 -6.02 1.96
C LYS A 74 15.03 -4.99 0.89
N ALA A 75 14.21 -3.99 1.20
CA ALA A 75 13.70 -3.02 0.24
C ALA A 75 13.26 -1.73 0.92
N SER A 76 13.10 -0.67 0.13
CA SER A 76 12.59 0.62 0.56
C SER A 76 11.69 1.25 -0.50
N ALA A 77 10.75 2.10 -0.09
CA ALA A 77 9.93 2.89 -0.98
C ALA A 77 9.66 4.29 -0.41
N TRP A 78 9.67 5.28 -1.30
CA TRP A 78 9.35 6.67 -1.00
C TRP A 78 7.87 6.96 -1.23
N GLY A 79 7.33 7.96 -0.52
CA GLY A 79 5.96 8.44 -0.70
C GLY A 79 5.74 9.84 -0.12
N GLU A 80 4.72 10.53 -0.62
CA GLU A 80 4.37 11.87 -0.13
C GLU A 80 3.78 11.82 1.29
N THR A 81 3.24 10.67 1.69
CA THR A 81 2.72 10.39 3.03
C THR A 81 3.32 9.08 3.57
N PRO A 82 3.35 8.86 4.90
CA PRO A 82 3.90 7.62 5.46
C PRO A 82 3.13 6.40 4.95
N LEU A 83 1.82 6.53 4.78
CA LEU A 83 0.95 5.44 4.33
C LEU A 83 1.17 5.11 2.84
N ILE A 84 1.39 6.12 1.99
CA ILE A 84 1.77 5.89 0.58
C ILE A 84 3.10 5.15 0.50
N ALA A 85 4.10 5.58 1.26
CA ALA A 85 5.41 4.93 1.29
C ALA A 85 5.29 3.46 1.75
N VAL A 86 4.54 3.20 2.81
CA VAL A 86 4.30 1.85 3.35
C VAL A 86 3.56 0.97 2.34
N CYS A 87 2.46 1.43 1.74
CA CYS A 87 1.73 0.67 0.72
C CYS A 87 2.61 0.31 -0.48
N ARG A 88 3.41 1.26 -0.98
CA ARG A 88 4.37 1.00 -2.07
C ARG A 88 5.42 -0.04 -1.67
N LEU A 89 5.93 0.01 -0.44
CA LEU A 89 6.89 -0.97 0.05
C LEU A 89 6.27 -2.37 0.17
N VAL A 90 5.07 -2.48 0.72
CA VAL A 90 4.36 -3.77 0.82
C VAL A 90 4.21 -4.42 -0.55
N LEU A 91 3.83 -3.64 -1.56
CA LEU A 91 3.76 -4.11 -2.94
C LEU A 91 5.15 -4.53 -3.46
N ALA A 92 6.20 -3.75 -3.19
CA ALA A 92 7.55 -4.08 -3.62
C ALA A 92 8.10 -5.37 -2.96
N LEU A 93 7.67 -5.71 -1.75
CA LEU A 93 8.03 -6.95 -1.05
C LEU A 93 7.29 -8.19 -1.57
N SER A 94 6.26 -7.99 -2.39
CA SER A 94 5.33 -9.04 -2.83
C SER A 94 5.59 -9.54 -4.26
N TYR A 95 6.57 -8.92 -4.93
CA TYR A 95 7.17 -9.31 -6.20
C TYR A 95 8.54 -9.93 -5.96
#